data_AF-A0A9D2TLN2-F1
#
_entry.id   AF-A0A9D2TLN2-F1
#
_cell.length_a   1.000
_cell.length_b   1.000
_cell.length_c   1.000
_cell.angle_alpha   90.00
_cell.angle_beta   90.00
_cell.angle_gamma   90.00
#
_symmetry.space_group_name_H-M   'P 1'
#
loop_
_entity.id
_entity.type
_entity.pdbx_description
1 polymer ?
#
loop_
_entity_poly.entity_id
_entity_poly.type
_entity_poly.pdbx_seq_one_letter_code
_entity_poly.pdbx_strand_id
1 'polypeptide(L)'
;MKHTDFLILYEHVVREYESILLLKAELERRGYRVAIQQLLDVKRISRRIRGWDKPEVLVSSCMYDDEAINSHVYNNIGVCNKVVNLHWEQMLSDTQEEGAWFNFNGNAKKCIQTCWGKRTQERLIAHGMEEKNCPVTGAVMMDFLRPEFEGYFKSKKALCAEHGLDADRPLLLYISSFGYASMTEQEVRELSEMAGEDFTGFAHTNRVSMEQTLAWFDRYLTEHPETQLVYRRHPSEWNSPALLALAEKHANFHVIFSDSVKQWIVAADRIFIWMSTAIAEVYFAGKSCGVLRPVPIEHEFDPVIYRNAAVIDSYEGFADMAAQGAADFPIAKEVIEGYFDKSDRPAYLRMADLLEQVYREPPRDQPFSLPFQPHFNWLKYFALLGIHVMFALKLHPKRFARIAPRFADFAGRIYGYVEKAAISPAEAAAMEEKIKRFLPKKHIDTQN
;
A
#
# COMPACT_ATOMS: atom_id res chain seq x y z
N MET A 1 18.45 -25.77 15.37
CA MET A 1 17.89 -24.61 14.62
C MET A 1 16.98 -23.84 15.56
N LYS A 2 17.03 -22.50 15.53
CA LYS A 2 16.29 -21.66 16.48
C LYS A 2 14.84 -21.50 15.97
N HIS A 3 13.86 -21.75 16.84
CA HIS A 3 12.43 -21.51 16.62
C HIS A 3 12.17 -20.07 16.11
N THR A 4 11.21 -19.88 15.23
CA THR A 4 10.76 -18.55 14.79
C THR A 4 9.53 -18.17 15.60
N ASP A 5 9.44 -16.97 16.15
CA ASP A 5 8.27 -16.56 16.96
C ASP A 5 7.18 -15.97 16.04
N PHE A 6 7.57 -15.08 15.13
CA PHE A 6 6.69 -14.45 14.14
C PHE A 6 7.20 -14.68 12.70
N LEU A 7 6.29 -15.06 11.80
CA LEU A 7 6.51 -15.01 10.36
C LEU A 7 5.61 -13.95 9.74
N ILE A 8 6.21 -12.89 9.19
CA ILE A 8 5.50 -11.84 8.46
C ILE A 8 5.64 -12.11 6.96
N LEU A 9 4.52 -12.32 6.30
CA LEU A 9 4.46 -12.46 4.85
C LEU A 9 4.24 -11.10 4.20
N TYR A 10 4.87 -10.89 3.04
CA TYR A 10 4.64 -9.71 2.21
C TYR A 10 4.44 -10.08 0.74
N GLU A 11 3.71 -9.23 0.02
CA GLU A 11 3.48 -9.37 -1.42
C GLU A 11 4.21 -8.30 -2.21
N HIS A 12 4.08 -7.03 -1.79
CA HIS A 12 4.62 -5.88 -2.51
C HIS A 12 5.68 -5.13 -1.69
N VAL A 13 6.91 -5.07 -2.22
CA VAL A 13 8.01 -4.37 -1.53
C VAL A 13 7.69 -2.90 -1.29
N VAL A 14 7.21 -2.21 -2.32
CA VAL A 14 6.93 -0.76 -2.29
C VAL A 14 5.83 -0.39 -1.30
N ARG A 15 4.82 -1.25 -1.13
CA ARG A 15 3.65 -0.97 -0.29
C ARG A 15 3.85 -1.39 1.17
N GLU A 16 4.56 -2.49 1.40
CA GLU A 16 4.52 -3.20 2.68
C GLU A 16 5.87 -3.22 3.40
N TYR A 17 6.98 -3.33 2.65
CA TYR A 17 8.27 -3.76 3.20
C TYR A 17 8.84 -2.80 4.25
N GLU A 18 8.72 -1.50 4.02
CA GLU A 18 9.15 -0.45 4.96
C GLU A 18 8.42 -0.57 6.31
N SER A 19 7.10 -0.77 6.28
CA SER A 19 6.26 -0.88 7.47
C SER A 19 6.47 -2.20 8.23
N ILE A 20 6.62 -3.32 7.53
CA ILE A 20 6.88 -4.61 8.18
C ILE A 20 8.30 -4.69 8.76
N LEU A 21 9.27 -3.99 8.18
CA LEU A 21 10.60 -3.85 8.77
C LEU A 21 10.54 -3.08 10.09
N LEU A 22 9.71 -2.03 10.17
CA LEU A 22 9.48 -1.31 11.41
C LEU A 22 8.88 -2.22 12.49
N LEU A 23 7.86 -3.01 12.14
CA LEU A 23 7.29 -4.01 13.06
C LEU A 23 8.30 -5.08 13.48
N LYS A 24 9.07 -5.61 12.53
CA LYS A 24 10.14 -6.58 12.80
C LYS A 24 11.14 -6.01 13.80
N ALA A 25 11.65 -4.80 13.54
CA ALA A 25 12.68 -4.20 14.36
C ALA A 25 12.17 -3.91 15.80
N GLU A 26 10.90 -3.50 15.95
CA GLU A 26 10.29 -3.34 17.27
C GLU A 26 10.09 -4.68 18.01
N LEU A 27 9.58 -5.71 17.34
CA LEU A 27 9.42 -7.05 17.94
C LEU A 27 10.77 -7.66 18.34
N GLU A 28 11.81 -7.47 17.53
CA GLU A 28 13.17 -7.91 17.86
C GLU A 28 13.76 -7.13 19.03
N ARG A 29 13.47 -5.83 19.14
CA ARG A 29 13.82 -5.01 20.31
C ARG A 29 13.18 -5.58 21.59
N ARG A 30 11.96 -6.10 21.51
CA ARG A 30 11.23 -6.80 22.59
C ARG A 30 11.71 -8.23 22.86
N GLY A 31 12.64 -8.76 22.06
CA GLY A 31 13.27 -10.07 22.28
C GLY A 31 12.67 -11.23 21.48
N TYR A 32 11.80 -10.96 20.51
CA TYR A 32 11.22 -11.98 19.65
C TYR A 32 12.08 -12.24 18.41
N ARG A 33 12.00 -13.46 17.86
CA ARG A 33 12.60 -13.79 16.57
C ARG A 33 11.57 -13.63 15.47
N VAL A 34 11.86 -12.75 14.52
CA VAL A 34 10.95 -12.40 13.43
C VAL A 34 11.59 -12.73 12.09
N ALA A 35 10.89 -13.52 11.28
CA ALA A 35 11.23 -13.74 9.88
C ALA A 35 10.26 -12.98 8.98
N ILE A 36 10.80 -12.32 7.96
CA ILE A 36 10.03 -11.78 6.85
C ILE A 36 10.22 -12.72 5.66
N GLN A 37 9.15 -13.03 4.93
CA GLN A 37 9.20 -13.86 3.73
C GLN A 37 8.24 -13.34 2.67
N GLN A 38 8.62 -13.42 1.39
CA GLN A 38 7.72 -13.12 0.30
C GLN A 38 6.67 -14.26 0.17
N LEU A 39 5.42 -13.91 -0.10
CA LEU A 39 4.30 -14.86 -0.14
C LEU A 39 4.48 -16.00 -1.15
N LEU A 40 5.14 -15.75 -2.27
CA LEU A 40 5.46 -16.68 -3.36
C LEU A 40 6.87 -17.28 -3.25
N ASP A 41 7.64 -17.00 -2.20
CA ASP A 41 8.91 -17.70 -1.97
C ASP A 41 8.73 -19.22 -1.92
N VAL A 42 9.79 -19.97 -2.23
CA VAL A 42 9.82 -21.44 -2.13
C VAL A 42 9.41 -21.88 -0.72
N LYS A 43 8.39 -22.74 -0.64
CA LYS A 43 7.82 -23.17 0.65
C LYS A 43 8.81 -24.04 1.41
N ARG A 44 9.06 -23.72 2.68
CA ARG A 44 9.96 -24.50 3.52
C ARG A 44 9.17 -25.58 4.25
N ILE A 45 9.31 -26.83 3.81
CA ILE A 45 8.60 -27.98 4.41
C ILE A 45 8.91 -28.08 5.92
N SER A 46 10.12 -27.73 6.35
CA SER A 46 10.52 -27.70 7.77
C SER A 46 9.61 -26.84 8.65
N ARG A 47 9.01 -25.76 8.11
CA ARG A 47 8.11 -24.87 8.85
C ARG A 47 6.74 -25.46 9.14
N ARG A 48 6.43 -26.64 8.59
CA ARG A 48 5.22 -27.40 8.92
C ARG A 48 5.39 -28.22 10.20
N ILE A 49 6.64 -28.48 10.61
CA ILE A 49 6.97 -29.40 11.70
C ILE A 49 7.20 -28.59 12.98
N ARG A 50 6.32 -28.79 13.97
CA ARG A 50 6.43 -28.15 15.28
C ARG A 50 7.76 -28.51 15.95
N GLY A 51 8.43 -27.53 16.56
CA GLY A 51 9.71 -27.71 17.24
C GLY A 51 10.95 -27.59 16.35
N TRP A 52 10.78 -27.44 15.03
CA TRP A 52 11.90 -27.21 14.11
C TRP A 52 12.01 -25.72 13.71
N ASP A 53 11.17 -25.26 12.78
CA ASP A 53 11.13 -23.85 12.33
C ASP A 53 9.69 -23.34 12.14
N LYS A 54 8.70 -24.00 12.75
CA LYS A 54 7.30 -23.55 12.67
C LYS A 54 7.11 -22.26 13.49
N PRO A 55 6.63 -21.16 12.89
CA PRO A 55 6.30 -19.95 13.63
C PRO A 55 5.07 -20.14 14.50
N GLU A 56 5.03 -19.46 15.64
CA GLU A 56 3.87 -19.46 16.54
C GLU A 56 2.76 -18.53 16.02
N VAL A 57 3.12 -17.39 15.43
CA VAL A 57 2.20 -16.42 14.84
C VAL A 57 2.55 -16.18 13.38
N LEU A 58 1.55 -16.21 12.50
CA LEU A 58 1.69 -15.78 11.11
C LEU A 58 0.98 -14.44 10.90
N VAL A 59 1.70 -13.50 10.30
CA VAL A 59 1.17 -12.20 9.90
C VAL A 59 1.10 -12.14 8.37
N SER A 60 -0.07 -11.82 7.82
CA SER A 60 -0.32 -11.76 6.37
C SER A 60 -0.66 -10.34 5.93
N SER A 61 -0.42 -10.05 4.66
CA SER A 61 -0.76 -8.82 3.94
C SER A 61 -2.26 -8.72 3.62
N CYS A 62 -2.84 -9.82 3.15
CA CYS A 62 -4.26 -9.96 2.85
C CYS A 62 -4.76 -11.36 3.26
N MET A 63 -6.05 -11.47 3.59
CA MET A 63 -6.69 -12.71 4.07
C MET A 63 -8.23 -12.63 3.99
N TYR A 64 -8.81 -12.64 2.78
CA TYR A 64 -10.25 -12.39 2.58
C TYR A 64 -11.15 -13.63 2.73
N ASP A 65 -10.62 -14.83 2.44
CA ASP A 65 -11.41 -16.06 2.38
C ASP A 65 -10.59 -17.32 2.75
N ASP A 66 -11.22 -18.50 2.64
CA ASP A 66 -10.62 -19.81 2.91
C ASP A 66 -9.47 -20.14 1.96
N GLU A 67 -9.51 -19.68 0.71
CA GLU A 67 -8.42 -19.90 -0.24
C GLU A 67 -7.19 -19.05 0.14
N ALA A 68 -7.40 -17.84 0.64
CA ALA A 68 -6.36 -17.03 1.23
C ALA A 68 -5.75 -17.72 2.46
N ILE A 69 -6.55 -18.29 3.37
CA ILE A 69 -6.01 -19.09 4.50
C ILE A 69 -5.17 -20.26 3.96
N ASN A 70 -5.68 -20.99 2.97
CA ASN A 70 -4.97 -22.11 2.39
C ASN A 70 -3.65 -21.70 1.74
N SER A 71 -3.65 -20.62 0.96
CA SER A 71 -2.49 -20.12 0.22
C SER A 71 -1.45 -19.42 1.12
N HIS A 72 -1.88 -18.58 2.05
CA HIS A 72 -1.03 -17.72 2.88
C HIS A 72 -0.56 -18.47 4.13
N VAL A 73 -1.45 -19.20 4.80
CA VAL A 73 -1.13 -19.89 6.05
C VAL A 73 -0.74 -21.33 5.77
N TYR A 74 -1.69 -22.13 5.31
CA TYR A 74 -1.52 -23.58 5.26
C TYR A 74 -0.38 -23.98 4.34
N ASN A 75 -0.28 -23.40 3.14
CA ASN A 75 0.76 -23.69 2.17
C ASN A 75 2.17 -23.24 2.61
N ASN A 76 2.28 -22.23 3.49
CA ASN A 76 3.58 -21.78 4.01
C ASN A 76 4.02 -22.55 5.27
N ILE A 77 3.12 -22.80 6.22
CA ILE A 77 3.50 -23.31 7.57
C ILE A 77 2.59 -24.42 8.12
N GLY A 78 1.62 -24.90 7.34
CA GLY A 78 0.60 -25.83 7.80
C GLY A 78 -0.44 -25.16 8.71
N VAL A 79 -1.13 -25.96 9.54
CA VAL A 79 -2.17 -25.45 10.45
C VAL A 79 -1.59 -24.45 11.45
N CYS A 80 -2.18 -23.26 11.54
CA CYS A 80 -1.82 -22.24 12.53
C CYS A 80 -3.08 -21.48 12.96
N ASN A 81 -3.34 -21.42 14.26
CA ASN A 81 -4.54 -20.74 14.78
C ASN A 81 -4.29 -19.30 15.22
N LYS A 82 -3.03 -18.83 15.17
CA LYS A 82 -2.63 -17.46 15.48
C LYS A 82 -2.27 -16.73 14.19
N VAL A 83 -3.31 -16.24 13.52
CA VAL A 83 -3.20 -15.58 12.22
C VAL A 83 -3.68 -14.14 12.35
N VAL A 84 -2.81 -13.20 11.99
CA VAL A 84 -3.09 -11.77 11.97
C VAL A 84 -2.97 -11.27 10.54
N ASN A 85 -4.02 -10.65 10.02
CA ASN A 85 -4.01 -9.97 8.73
C ASN A 85 -3.85 -8.47 8.95
N LEU A 86 -2.79 -7.91 8.38
CA LEU A 86 -2.54 -6.45 8.40
C LEU A 86 -3.58 -5.68 7.57
N HIS A 87 -4.27 -6.38 6.65
CA HIS A 87 -5.39 -5.84 5.86
C HIS A 87 -4.98 -4.53 5.16
N TRP A 88 -4.04 -4.64 4.21
CA TRP A 88 -3.42 -3.47 3.60
C TRP A 88 -4.33 -2.60 2.73
N GLU A 89 -5.52 -3.09 2.35
CA GLU A 89 -6.50 -2.35 1.55
C GLU A 89 -7.79 -2.17 2.38
N GLN A 90 -8.05 -0.94 2.83
CA GLN A 90 -9.23 -0.63 3.66
C GLN A 90 -10.05 0.56 3.13
N MET A 91 -9.53 1.29 2.14
CA MET A 91 -10.19 2.50 1.60
C MET A 91 -10.95 2.13 0.34
N LEU A 92 -12.27 2.28 0.42
CA LEU A 92 -13.24 1.76 -0.53
C LEU A 92 -14.28 2.84 -0.85
N SER A 93 -15.04 2.70 -1.93
CA SER A 93 -16.33 3.40 -2.08
C SER A 93 -17.39 2.74 -1.20
N ASP A 94 -18.54 3.39 -1.00
CA ASP A 94 -19.62 2.80 -0.22
C ASP A 94 -20.24 1.58 -0.91
N THR A 95 -20.40 1.60 -2.24
CA THR A 95 -20.76 0.44 -3.05
C THR A 95 -19.83 -0.74 -2.77
N GLN A 96 -18.52 -0.48 -2.67
CA GLN A 96 -17.53 -1.50 -2.34
C GLN A 96 -17.57 -1.93 -0.87
N GLU A 97 -17.88 -1.03 0.06
CA GLU A 97 -18.06 -1.35 1.48
C GLU A 97 -19.26 -2.27 1.71
N GLU A 98 -20.35 -2.09 0.96
CA GLU A 98 -21.56 -2.92 0.96
C GLU A 98 -21.35 -4.27 0.24
N GLY A 99 -20.45 -4.30 -0.74
CA GLY A 99 -20.14 -5.48 -1.54
C GLY A 99 -19.46 -6.61 -0.76
N ALA A 100 -19.74 -7.86 -1.13
CA ALA A 100 -19.13 -9.03 -0.48
C ALA A 100 -17.62 -9.20 -0.78
N TRP A 101 -17.13 -8.59 -1.88
CA TRP A 101 -15.76 -8.79 -2.39
C TRP A 101 -14.68 -8.23 -1.45
N PHE A 102 -14.92 -7.06 -0.86
CA PHE A 102 -13.98 -6.38 0.04
C PHE A 102 -14.25 -6.65 1.52
N ASN A 103 -15.07 -7.68 1.79
CA ASN A 103 -15.43 -8.14 3.12
C ASN A 103 -14.97 -9.59 3.31
N PHE A 104 -14.77 -10.00 4.57
CA PHE A 104 -14.25 -11.32 4.89
C PHE A 104 -15.34 -12.38 4.77
N ASN A 105 -14.99 -13.56 4.27
CA ASN A 105 -15.89 -14.70 4.13
C ASN A 105 -15.29 -15.98 4.73
N GLY A 106 -16.15 -16.97 4.99
CA GLY A 106 -15.73 -18.27 5.51
C GLY A 106 -14.97 -18.16 6.84
N ASN A 107 -13.94 -18.99 6.98
CA ASN A 107 -13.08 -19.01 8.16
C ASN A 107 -12.10 -17.85 8.22
N ALA A 108 -11.95 -17.01 7.18
CA ALA A 108 -11.16 -15.79 7.28
C ALA A 108 -11.70 -14.84 8.37
N LYS A 109 -13.00 -14.93 8.68
CA LYS A 109 -13.62 -14.19 9.79
C LYS A 109 -13.11 -14.59 11.18
N LYS A 110 -12.49 -15.76 11.29
CA LYS A 110 -11.89 -16.30 12.53
C LYS A 110 -10.42 -15.89 12.70
N CYS A 111 -9.80 -15.32 11.66
CA CYS A 111 -8.49 -14.68 11.78
C CYS A 111 -8.64 -13.29 12.40
N ILE A 112 -7.56 -12.76 12.96
CA ILE A 112 -7.53 -11.37 13.45
C ILE A 112 -7.34 -10.45 12.24
N GLN A 113 -8.27 -9.52 12.03
CA GLN A 113 -8.32 -8.55 10.93
C GLN A 113 -8.08 -7.16 11.50
N THR A 114 -6.88 -6.60 11.30
CA THR A 114 -6.54 -5.31 11.93
C THR A 114 -7.18 -4.14 11.20
N CYS A 115 -7.69 -3.18 11.94
CA CYS A 115 -8.37 -2.00 11.41
C CYS A 115 -7.48 -0.76 11.57
N TRP A 116 -7.38 0.06 10.52
CA TRP A 116 -6.69 1.35 10.60
C TRP A 116 -7.47 2.36 11.43
N GLY A 117 -8.80 2.26 11.47
CA GLY A 117 -9.66 3.16 12.24
C GLY A 117 -10.96 2.50 12.68
N LYS A 118 -11.73 3.25 13.48
CA LYS A 118 -12.97 2.77 14.10
C LYS A 118 -14.07 2.51 13.05
N ARG A 119 -14.17 3.32 11.99
CA ARG A 119 -15.15 3.13 10.91
C ARG A 119 -14.94 1.80 10.19
N THR A 120 -13.69 1.43 9.93
CA THR A 120 -13.40 0.12 9.32
C THR A 120 -13.77 -1.02 10.27
N GLN A 121 -13.50 -0.89 11.57
CA GLN A 121 -13.93 -1.89 12.56
C GLN A 121 -15.46 -2.06 12.55
N GLU A 122 -16.21 -0.95 12.60
CA GLU A 122 -17.67 -0.95 12.58
C GLU A 122 -18.22 -1.61 11.30
N ARG A 123 -17.67 -1.25 10.13
CA ARG A 123 -18.01 -1.90 8.85
C ARG A 123 -17.80 -3.41 8.90
N LEU A 124 -16.65 -3.85 9.39
CA LEU A 124 -16.32 -5.27 9.46
C LEU A 124 -17.26 -6.04 10.39
N ILE A 125 -17.60 -5.46 11.55
CA ILE A 125 -18.58 -6.04 12.49
C ILE A 125 -19.96 -6.11 11.85
N ALA A 126 -20.39 -5.06 11.14
CA ALA A 126 -21.66 -5.05 10.41
C ALA A 126 -21.73 -6.16 9.34
N HIS A 127 -20.59 -6.56 8.78
CA HIS A 127 -20.46 -7.67 7.83
C HIS A 127 -20.18 -9.03 8.51
N GLY A 128 -20.47 -9.14 9.81
CA GLY A 128 -20.48 -10.39 10.55
C GLY A 128 -19.12 -10.85 11.04
N MET A 129 -18.16 -9.95 11.22
CA MET A 129 -16.97 -10.19 12.04
C MET A 129 -17.30 -10.09 13.52
N GLU A 130 -16.65 -10.90 14.36
CA GLU A 130 -16.68 -10.71 15.81
C GLU A 130 -15.71 -9.59 16.22
N GLU A 131 -16.12 -8.71 17.13
CA GLU A 131 -15.31 -7.58 17.59
C GLU A 131 -13.93 -8.00 18.11
N LYS A 132 -13.85 -9.14 18.80
CA LYS A 132 -12.60 -9.74 19.31
C LYS A 132 -11.56 -9.98 18.20
N ASN A 133 -12.00 -10.12 16.95
CA ASN A 133 -11.16 -10.36 15.78
C ASN A 133 -10.90 -9.09 14.97
N CYS A 134 -11.40 -7.92 15.36
CA CYS A 134 -11.26 -6.66 14.61
C CYS A 134 -10.57 -5.55 15.43
N PRO A 135 -9.35 -5.73 15.97
CA PRO A 135 -8.70 -4.70 16.76
C PRO A 135 -8.33 -3.46 15.91
N VAL A 136 -8.55 -2.26 16.46
CA VAL A 136 -8.07 -0.99 15.87
C VAL A 136 -6.62 -0.76 16.30
N THR A 137 -5.70 -0.79 15.35
CA THR A 137 -4.26 -0.62 15.61
C THR A 137 -3.69 0.66 15.02
N GLY A 138 -4.42 1.31 14.11
CA GLY A 138 -3.86 2.35 13.25
C GLY A 138 -3.13 1.78 12.04
N ALA A 139 -2.73 2.68 11.16
CA ALA A 139 -2.03 2.39 9.91
C ALA A 139 -0.52 2.57 10.11
N VAL A 140 0.25 1.46 10.17
CA VAL A 140 1.70 1.47 10.47
C VAL A 140 2.49 2.35 9.51
N MET A 141 2.11 2.39 8.23
CA MET A 141 2.77 3.22 7.22
C MET A 141 2.65 4.73 7.49
N MET A 142 1.67 5.16 8.29
CA MET A 142 1.51 6.57 8.67
C MET A 142 2.49 7.00 9.76
N ASP A 143 3.08 6.05 10.51
CA ASP A 143 3.99 6.39 11.61
C ASP A 143 5.25 7.12 11.13
N PHE A 144 5.70 6.85 9.90
CA PHE A 144 6.84 7.54 9.28
C PHE A 144 6.63 9.06 9.09
N LEU A 145 5.39 9.55 9.19
CA LEU A 145 5.04 10.97 9.11
C LEU A 145 4.91 11.63 10.48
N ARG A 146 5.06 10.87 11.56
CA ARG A 146 4.95 11.40 12.91
C ARG A 146 6.24 12.11 13.36
N PRO A 147 6.17 12.99 14.37
CA PRO A 147 7.36 13.66 14.91
C PRO A 147 8.49 12.71 15.34
N GLU A 148 8.17 11.50 15.80
CA GLU A 148 9.17 10.49 16.17
C GLU A 148 10.05 10.03 14.98
N PHE A 149 9.60 10.26 13.75
CA PHE A 149 10.31 9.97 12.50
C PHE A 149 10.80 11.25 11.79
N GLU A 150 10.89 12.38 12.50
CA GLU A 150 11.43 13.62 11.93
C GLU A 150 12.84 13.41 11.35
N GLY A 151 13.05 13.79 10.09
CA GLY A 151 14.31 13.54 9.36
C GLY A 151 14.41 12.16 8.72
N TYR A 152 13.37 11.32 8.79
CA TYR A 152 13.32 10.05 8.04
C TYR A 152 13.29 10.28 6.52
N PHE A 153 12.54 11.29 6.08
CA PHE A 153 12.49 11.73 4.68
C PHE A 153 13.55 12.80 4.41
N LYS A 154 14.05 12.82 3.16
CA LYS A 154 14.98 13.85 2.65
C LYS A 154 14.32 15.22 2.78
N SER A 155 15.12 16.25 3.05
CA SER A 155 14.66 17.64 2.98
C SER A 155 14.33 18.03 1.53
N LYS A 156 13.51 19.08 1.34
CA LYS A 156 13.23 19.65 0.00
C LYS A 156 14.52 19.90 -0.77
N LYS A 157 15.53 20.52 -0.13
CA LYS A 157 16.82 20.80 -0.75
C LYS A 157 17.54 19.54 -1.26
N ALA A 158 17.60 18.49 -0.45
CA ALA A 158 18.25 17.25 -0.83
C ALA A 158 17.49 16.53 -1.95
N LEU A 159 16.16 16.49 -1.86
CA LEU A 159 15.30 15.86 -2.87
C LEU A 159 15.37 16.61 -4.21
N CYS A 160 15.28 17.95 -4.18
CA CYS A 160 15.39 18.78 -5.37
C CYS A 160 16.76 18.61 -6.05
N ALA A 161 17.86 18.59 -5.29
CA ALA A 161 19.20 18.39 -5.83
C ALA A 161 19.35 17.04 -6.55
N GLU A 162 18.73 15.97 -6.05
CA GLU A 162 18.77 14.64 -6.66
C GLU A 162 18.01 14.56 -7.99
N HIS A 163 16.92 15.33 -8.11
CA HIS A 163 16.05 15.33 -9.30
C HIS A 163 16.30 16.52 -10.24
N GLY A 164 17.33 17.33 -9.99
CA GLY A 164 17.65 18.51 -10.81
C GLY A 164 16.62 19.65 -10.71
N LEU A 165 15.87 19.71 -9.61
CA LEU A 165 14.91 20.77 -9.33
C LEU A 165 15.56 21.89 -8.51
N ASP A 166 15.00 23.08 -8.57
CA ASP A 166 15.40 24.20 -7.72
C ASP A 166 14.64 24.17 -6.38
N ALA A 167 15.36 24.14 -5.26
CA ALA A 167 14.76 24.08 -3.94
C ALA A 167 14.20 25.43 -3.45
N ASP A 168 14.67 26.55 -4.03
CA ASP A 168 14.26 27.90 -3.64
C ASP A 168 12.98 28.35 -4.35
N ARG A 169 12.59 27.63 -5.40
CA ARG A 169 11.33 27.85 -6.15
C ARG A 169 10.14 27.13 -5.50
N PRO A 170 8.91 27.66 -5.62
CA PRO A 170 7.70 26.95 -5.20
C PRO A 170 7.60 25.59 -5.88
N LEU A 171 7.36 24.53 -5.09
CA LEU A 171 7.22 23.16 -5.54
C LEU A 171 5.77 22.70 -5.36
N LEU A 172 5.02 22.65 -6.47
CA LEU A 172 3.71 22.03 -6.53
C LEU A 172 3.88 20.52 -6.71
N LEU A 173 3.12 19.73 -5.96
CA LEU A 173 3.00 18.28 -6.12
C LEU A 173 1.58 17.97 -6.57
N TYR A 174 1.44 17.27 -7.70
CA TYR A 174 0.18 16.67 -8.11
C TYR A 174 0.24 15.15 -7.94
N ILE A 175 -0.64 14.61 -7.10
CA ILE A 175 -0.80 13.17 -6.88
C ILE A 175 -1.94 12.68 -7.77
N SER A 176 -1.57 12.07 -8.89
CA SER A 176 -2.49 11.57 -9.90
C SER A 176 -3.09 10.21 -9.53
N SER A 177 -4.24 9.89 -10.12
CA SER A 177 -4.85 8.55 -10.07
C SER A 177 -5.55 8.19 -11.40
N PHE A 178 -5.08 8.71 -12.54
CA PHE A 178 -5.70 8.52 -13.86
C PHE A 178 -5.40 7.15 -14.50
N GLY A 179 -5.56 6.05 -13.75
CA GLY A 179 -5.19 4.71 -14.19
C GLY A 179 -5.93 4.25 -15.46
N TYR A 180 -7.15 4.73 -15.70
CA TYR A 180 -7.95 4.37 -16.86
C TYR A 180 -7.73 5.29 -18.06
N ALA A 181 -7.11 6.46 -17.88
CA ALA A 181 -6.94 7.44 -18.95
C ALA A 181 -6.07 6.91 -20.09
N SER A 182 -5.11 6.04 -19.79
CA SER A 182 -4.23 5.40 -20.77
C SER A 182 -4.77 4.10 -21.36
N MET A 183 -5.92 3.59 -20.88
CA MET A 183 -6.49 2.34 -21.36
C MET A 183 -7.29 2.55 -22.65
N THR A 184 -7.12 1.63 -23.59
CA THR A 184 -7.93 1.55 -24.82
C THR A 184 -9.35 1.10 -24.52
N GLU A 185 -10.30 1.40 -25.40
CA GLU A 185 -11.69 0.91 -25.31
C GLU A 185 -11.78 -0.62 -25.24
N GLN A 186 -10.82 -1.34 -25.83
CA GLN A 186 -10.78 -2.80 -25.71
C GLN A 186 -10.36 -3.23 -24.30
N GLU A 187 -9.28 -2.65 -23.76
CA GLU A 187 -8.81 -2.97 -22.41
C GLU A 187 -9.86 -2.63 -21.34
N VAL A 188 -10.59 -1.52 -21.51
CA VAL A 188 -11.71 -1.16 -20.62
C VAL A 188 -12.80 -2.22 -20.68
N ARG A 189 -13.22 -2.66 -21.88
CA ARG A 189 -14.24 -3.72 -22.03
C ARG A 189 -13.82 -5.05 -21.42
N GLU A 190 -12.58 -5.49 -21.67
CA GLU A 190 -12.04 -6.73 -21.10
C GLU A 190 -12.00 -6.65 -19.57
N LEU A 191 -11.61 -5.50 -19.00
CA LEU A 191 -11.62 -5.29 -17.56
C LEU A 191 -13.05 -5.30 -17.00
N SER A 192 -14.00 -4.66 -17.67
CA SER A 192 -15.41 -4.64 -17.27
C SER A 192 -16.01 -6.06 -17.25
N GLU A 193 -15.73 -6.87 -18.28
CA GLU A 193 -16.16 -8.27 -18.34
C GLU A 193 -15.55 -9.11 -17.22
N MET A 194 -14.27 -8.90 -16.91
CA MET A 194 -13.58 -9.62 -15.84
C MET A 194 -14.09 -9.25 -14.45
N ALA A 195 -14.42 -7.97 -14.23
CA ALA A 195 -14.90 -7.48 -12.94
C ALA A 195 -16.41 -7.68 -12.75
N GLY A 196 -17.17 -7.83 -13.84
CA GLY A 196 -18.64 -7.84 -13.81
C GLY A 196 -19.24 -6.45 -13.54
N GLU A 197 -18.51 -5.38 -13.83
CA GLU A 197 -18.88 -3.97 -13.58
C GLU A 197 -18.48 -3.12 -14.78
N ASP A 198 -19.30 -2.13 -15.18
CA ASP A 198 -19.01 -1.30 -16.36
C ASP A 198 -18.12 -0.09 -16.01
N PHE A 199 -16.85 -0.14 -16.42
CA PHE A 199 -15.90 0.97 -16.23
C PHE A 199 -15.89 2.00 -17.36
N THR A 200 -16.78 1.91 -18.35
CA THR A 200 -16.76 2.81 -19.52
C THR A 200 -16.92 4.29 -19.11
N GLY A 201 -17.87 4.57 -18.22
CA GLY A 201 -18.08 5.91 -17.66
C GLY A 201 -16.85 6.42 -16.91
N PHE A 202 -16.34 5.62 -15.99
CA PHE A 202 -15.16 5.98 -15.21
C PHE A 202 -13.92 6.21 -16.06
N ALA A 203 -13.71 5.40 -17.11
CA ALA A 203 -12.63 5.60 -18.07
C ALA A 203 -12.78 6.93 -18.82
N HIS A 204 -14.00 7.30 -19.21
CA HIS A 204 -14.26 8.62 -19.79
C HIS A 204 -13.93 9.75 -18.80
N THR A 205 -14.42 9.66 -17.56
CA THR A 205 -14.15 10.63 -16.49
C THR A 205 -12.66 10.79 -16.21
N ASN A 206 -11.89 9.70 -16.20
CA ASN A 206 -10.44 9.72 -16.09
C ASN A 206 -9.79 10.52 -17.23
N ARG A 207 -10.19 10.28 -18.48
CA ARG A 207 -9.61 10.93 -19.67
C ARG A 207 -9.89 12.43 -19.68
N VAL A 208 -11.15 12.83 -19.48
CA VAL A 208 -11.55 14.25 -19.49
C VAL A 208 -10.95 14.99 -18.31
N SER A 209 -10.94 14.39 -17.11
CA SER A 209 -10.31 14.99 -15.93
C SER A 209 -8.80 15.20 -16.13
N MET A 210 -8.11 14.21 -16.72
CA MET A 210 -6.68 14.33 -17.02
C MET A 210 -6.43 15.44 -18.03
N GLU A 211 -7.18 15.49 -19.13
CA GLU A 211 -7.05 16.52 -20.15
C GLU A 211 -7.22 17.93 -19.57
N GLN A 212 -8.29 18.17 -18.81
CA GLN A 212 -8.55 19.48 -18.20
C GLN A 212 -7.50 19.85 -17.15
N THR A 213 -7.08 18.89 -16.32
CA THR A 213 -6.02 19.10 -15.32
C THR A 213 -4.71 19.50 -15.98
N LEU A 214 -4.31 18.82 -17.06
CA LEU A 214 -3.09 19.16 -17.80
C LEU A 214 -3.21 20.51 -18.51
N ALA A 215 -4.39 20.88 -19.00
CA ALA A 215 -4.63 22.22 -19.56
C ALA A 215 -4.51 23.33 -18.50
N TRP A 216 -4.96 23.08 -17.26
CA TRP A 216 -4.77 24.01 -16.15
C TRP A 216 -3.29 24.17 -15.78
N PHE A 217 -2.55 23.05 -15.75
CA PHE A 217 -1.10 23.09 -15.51
C PHE A 217 -0.36 23.83 -16.61
N ASP A 218 -0.71 23.60 -17.88
CA ASP A 218 -0.15 24.30 -19.03
C ASP A 218 -0.32 25.82 -18.91
N ARG A 219 -1.54 26.26 -18.61
CA ARG A 219 -1.85 27.68 -18.42
C ARG A 219 -1.10 28.28 -17.25
N TYR A 220 -1.15 27.64 -16.08
CA TYR A 220 -0.54 28.15 -14.87
C TYR A 220 0.98 28.22 -14.98
N LEU A 221 1.65 27.20 -15.52
CA LEU A 221 3.11 27.20 -15.67
C LEU A 221 3.60 28.19 -16.73
N THR A 222 2.76 28.54 -17.71
CA THR A 222 3.02 29.65 -18.65
C THR A 222 2.96 31.00 -17.93
N GLU A 223 1.98 31.19 -17.05
CA GLU A 223 1.77 32.43 -16.28
C GLU A 223 2.77 32.57 -15.10
N HIS A 224 3.29 31.44 -14.59
CA HIS A 224 4.15 31.34 -13.39
C HIS A 224 5.46 30.57 -13.64
N PRO A 225 6.37 31.10 -14.49
CA PRO A 225 7.62 30.42 -14.84
C PRO A 225 8.59 30.25 -13.67
N GLU A 226 8.35 30.89 -12.52
CA GLU A 226 9.07 30.74 -11.25
C GLU A 226 8.64 29.51 -10.43
N THR A 227 7.50 28.90 -10.74
CA THR A 227 6.97 27.72 -10.02
C THR A 227 7.42 26.44 -10.71
N GLN A 228 7.63 25.35 -9.97
CA GLN A 228 7.87 24.00 -10.51
C GLN A 228 6.73 23.06 -10.09
N LEU A 229 6.33 22.15 -10.97
CA LEU A 229 5.28 21.16 -10.72
C LEU A 229 5.81 19.75 -10.94
N VAL A 230 5.73 18.93 -9.89
CA VAL A 230 6.02 17.50 -9.94
C VAL A 230 4.71 16.72 -10.05
N TYR A 231 4.51 16.08 -11.19
CA TYR A 231 3.40 15.19 -11.48
C TYR A 231 3.77 13.76 -11.05
N ARG A 232 3.15 13.26 -9.99
CA ARG A 232 3.34 11.92 -9.44
C ARG A 232 2.21 11.00 -9.88
N ARG A 233 2.55 10.11 -10.81
CA ARG A 233 1.66 9.06 -11.32
C ARG A 233 1.37 7.99 -10.29
N HIS A 234 0.14 7.47 -10.32
CA HIS A 234 -0.17 6.23 -9.64
C HIS A 234 0.59 5.06 -10.31
N PRO A 235 1.01 4.01 -9.58
CA PRO A 235 1.71 2.86 -10.17
C PRO A 235 0.94 2.13 -11.29
N SER A 236 -0.39 2.30 -11.36
CA SER A 236 -1.22 1.76 -12.46
C SER A 236 -1.37 2.72 -13.65
N GLU A 237 -0.93 3.98 -13.54
CA GLU A 237 -0.99 4.95 -14.63
C GLU A 237 0.22 4.80 -15.54
N TRP A 238 -0.04 4.54 -16.81
CA TRP A 238 1.02 4.32 -17.80
C TRP A 238 1.59 5.65 -18.33
N ASN A 239 2.65 5.57 -19.13
CA ASN A 239 3.15 6.77 -19.83
C ASN A 239 2.06 7.27 -20.80
N SER A 240 1.74 8.56 -20.74
CA SER A 240 0.80 9.20 -21.65
C SER A 240 1.53 10.18 -22.58
N PRO A 241 1.22 10.19 -23.89
CA PRO A 241 1.73 11.20 -24.81
C PRO A 241 1.46 12.64 -24.36
N ALA A 242 0.32 12.89 -23.70
CA ALA A 242 -0.03 14.21 -23.20
C ALA A 242 0.93 14.70 -22.09
N LEU A 243 1.36 13.79 -21.20
CA LEU A 243 2.35 14.12 -20.17
C LEU A 243 3.73 14.41 -20.76
N LEU A 244 4.13 13.66 -21.78
CA LEU A 244 5.39 13.88 -22.48
C LEU A 244 5.37 15.24 -23.20
N ALA A 245 4.29 15.55 -23.93
CA ALA A 245 4.14 16.82 -24.61
C ALA A 245 4.19 18.01 -23.65
N LEU A 246 3.55 17.90 -22.48
CA LEU A 246 3.58 18.97 -21.47
C LEU A 246 4.98 19.14 -20.86
N ALA A 247 5.69 18.03 -20.58
CA ALA A 247 7.07 18.06 -20.09
C ALA A 247 8.07 18.59 -21.11
N GLU A 248 7.85 18.36 -22.41
CA GLU A 248 8.64 18.95 -23.49
C GLU A 248 8.37 20.46 -23.64
N LYS A 249 7.12 20.89 -23.41
CA LYS A 249 6.71 22.30 -23.50
C LYS A 249 7.22 23.14 -22.33
N HIS A 250 7.24 22.58 -21.11
CA HIS A 250 7.53 23.30 -19.87
C HIS A 250 8.72 22.69 -19.13
N ALA A 251 9.84 23.41 -19.09
CA ALA A 251 11.04 22.98 -18.37
C ALA A 251 10.83 22.88 -16.84
N ASN A 252 9.78 23.51 -16.32
CA ASN A 252 9.34 23.51 -14.92
C ASN A 252 8.20 22.51 -14.63
N PHE A 253 7.83 21.65 -15.59
CA PHE A 253 6.93 20.51 -15.39
C PHE A 253 7.72 19.21 -15.38
N HIS A 254 7.58 18.41 -14.33
CA HIS A 254 8.37 17.20 -14.13
C HIS A 254 7.49 16.00 -13.82
N VAL A 255 7.65 14.90 -14.56
CA VAL A 255 6.99 13.63 -14.27
C VAL A 255 7.98 12.70 -13.57
N ILE A 256 7.86 12.54 -12.24
CA ILE A 256 8.84 11.80 -11.43
C ILE A 256 8.19 10.60 -10.75
N PHE A 257 8.80 9.43 -10.90
CA PHE A 257 8.30 8.17 -10.33
C PHE A 257 9.17 7.60 -9.19
N SER A 258 10.40 8.08 -9.05
CA SER A 258 11.29 7.74 -7.95
C SER A 258 10.80 8.32 -6.62
N ASP A 259 11.29 7.71 -5.54
CA ASP A 259 10.93 7.98 -4.14
C ASP A 259 9.45 7.65 -3.79
N SER A 260 9.14 7.64 -2.50
CA SER A 260 7.77 7.38 -2.01
C SER A 260 6.89 8.63 -2.12
N VAL A 261 5.57 8.47 -2.16
CA VAL A 261 4.66 9.62 -2.23
C VAL A 261 4.74 10.46 -0.95
N LYS A 262 4.90 9.83 0.23
CA LYS A 262 5.26 10.48 1.50
C LYS A 262 6.49 11.40 1.38
N GLN A 263 7.56 10.95 0.72
CA GLN A 263 8.77 11.76 0.51
C GLN A 263 8.47 13.06 -0.25
N TRP A 264 7.64 12.97 -1.30
CA TRP A 264 7.22 14.14 -2.07
C TRP A 264 6.25 15.03 -1.29
N ILE A 265 5.30 14.45 -0.56
CA ILE A 265 4.36 15.17 0.31
C ILE A 265 5.11 16.03 1.33
N VAL A 266 6.10 15.46 2.02
CA VAL A 266 6.89 16.19 3.03
C VAL A 266 7.64 17.37 2.39
N ALA A 267 8.18 17.21 1.19
CA ALA A 267 9.00 18.22 0.50
C ALA A 267 8.19 19.32 -0.23
N ALA A 268 6.97 19.05 -0.68
CA ALA A 268 6.18 19.96 -1.53
C ALA A 268 5.70 21.22 -0.79
N ASP A 269 5.57 22.37 -1.45
CA ASP A 269 4.99 23.58 -0.83
C ASP A 269 3.46 23.60 -0.96
N ARG A 270 2.95 22.99 -2.03
CA ARG A 270 1.52 22.90 -2.35
C ARG A 270 1.23 21.51 -2.88
N ILE A 271 0.09 20.94 -2.50
CA ILE A 271 -0.27 19.58 -2.86
C ILE A 271 -1.66 19.59 -3.46
N PHE A 272 -1.80 18.92 -4.59
CA PHE A 272 -3.05 18.69 -5.28
C PHE A 272 -3.23 17.18 -5.47
N ILE A 273 -4.46 16.72 -5.34
CA ILE A 273 -4.79 15.30 -5.38
C ILE A 273 -6.15 15.10 -6.04
N TRP A 274 -6.29 14.08 -6.87
CA TRP A 274 -7.57 13.79 -7.52
C TRP A 274 -8.48 12.90 -6.65
N MET A 275 -8.07 11.64 -6.44
CA MET A 275 -8.82 10.65 -5.65
C MET A 275 -7.95 9.58 -4.98
N SER A 276 -6.73 9.92 -4.56
CA SER A 276 -5.77 8.95 -4.00
C SER A 276 -5.90 8.79 -2.47
N THR A 277 -5.67 7.57 -1.97
CA THR A 277 -5.55 7.30 -0.52
C THR A 277 -4.39 8.05 0.14
N ALA A 278 -3.45 8.58 -0.65
CA ALA A 278 -2.38 9.46 -0.19
C ALA A 278 -2.88 10.75 0.49
N ILE A 279 -4.18 11.10 0.38
CA ILE A 279 -4.76 12.22 1.14
C ILE A 279 -4.60 12.02 2.66
N ALA A 280 -4.65 10.77 3.14
CA ALA A 280 -4.34 10.46 4.53
C ALA A 280 -2.87 10.78 4.86
N GLU A 281 -1.93 10.48 3.96
CA GLU A 281 -0.52 10.82 4.16
C GLU A 281 -0.31 12.34 4.21
N VAL A 282 -1.04 13.13 3.41
CA VAL A 282 -1.01 14.60 3.50
C VAL A 282 -1.46 15.06 4.89
N TYR A 283 -2.57 14.53 5.39
CA TYR A 283 -3.11 14.85 6.71
C TYR A 283 -2.15 14.48 7.85
N PHE A 284 -1.55 13.28 7.78
CA PHE A 284 -0.59 12.80 8.79
C PHE A 284 0.74 13.55 8.74
N ALA A 285 1.13 14.09 7.58
CA ALA A 285 2.28 14.98 7.44
C ALA A 285 2.04 16.39 8.02
N GLY A 286 0.82 16.68 8.50
CA GLY A 286 0.46 18.00 9.03
C GLY A 286 0.31 19.07 7.94
N LYS A 287 0.00 18.67 6.70
CA LYS A 287 -0.13 19.56 5.54
C LYS A 287 -1.57 19.59 5.07
N SER A 288 -1.89 20.58 4.24
CA SER A 288 -3.15 20.62 3.49
C SER A 288 -2.93 20.40 2.00
N CYS A 289 -4.01 20.07 1.29
CA CYS A 289 -4.03 19.84 -0.16
C CYS A 289 -5.35 20.31 -0.79
N GLY A 290 -5.34 20.46 -2.11
CA GLY A 290 -6.53 20.71 -2.91
C GLY A 290 -7.02 19.42 -3.53
N VAL A 291 -8.30 19.10 -3.33
CA VAL A 291 -8.94 18.00 -4.06
C VAL A 291 -9.32 18.53 -5.44
N LEU A 292 -8.46 18.29 -6.42
CA LEU A 292 -8.56 18.87 -7.75
C LEU A 292 -9.38 17.95 -8.65
N ARG A 293 -10.67 18.27 -8.87
CA ARG A 293 -11.59 17.46 -9.69
C ARG A 293 -12.30 18.36 -10.71
N PRO A 294 -11.70 18.57 -11.90
CA PRO A 294 -12.34 19.34 -12.96
C PRO A 294 -13.68 18.75 -13.43
N VAL A 295 -13.84 17.42 -13.28
CA VAL A 295 -15.06 16.68 -13.57
C VAL A 295 -15.46 15.89 -12.33
N PRO A 296 -16.76 15.82 -11.98
CA PRO A 296 -17.23 14.97 -10.89
C PRO A 296 -16.92 13.50 -11.16
N ILE A 297 -16.64 12.75 -10.09
CA ILE A 297 -16.40 11.31 -10.13
C ILE A 297 -17.73 10.61 -9.85
N GLU A 298 -18.03 9.54 -10.57
CA GLU A 298 -19.21 8.73 -10.34
C GLU A 298 -19.15 8.10 -8.94
N HIS A 299 -20.29 8.13 -8.25
CA HIS A 299 -20.43 7.74 -6.84
C HIS A 299 -19.82 6.36 -6.53
N GLU A 300 -20.02 5.38 -7.41
CA GLU A 300 -19.56 3.99 -7.24
C GLU A 300 -18.04 3.87 -7.14
N PHE A 301 -17.30 4.85 -7.69
CA PHE A 301 -15.85 4.87 -7.71
C PHE A 301 -15.23 5.90 -6.75
N ASP A 302 -16.04 6.81 -6.17
CA ASP A 302 -15.53 7.82 -5.24
C ASP A 302 -15.32 7.22 -3.84
N PRO A 303 -14.08 7.14 -3.33
CA PRO A 303 -13.85 6.52 -2.02
C PRO A 303 -14.54 7.32 -0.91
N VAL A 304 -15.12 6.61 0.06
CA VAL A 304 -15.89 7.19 1.18
C VAL A 304 -15.15 8.26 1.99
N ILE A 305 -13.81 8.25 1.97
CA ILE A 305 -12.98 9.25 2.64
C ILE A 305 -13.14 10.65 2.02
N TYR A 306 -13.48 10.73 0.73
CA TYR A 306 -13.70 11.97 0.00
C TYR A 306 -15.14 12.49 0.10
N ARG A 307 -16.03 11.77 0.79
CA ARG A 307 -17.43 12.19 0.95
C ARG A 307 -17.49 13.59 1.56
N ASN A 308 -18.14 14.51 0.84
CA ASN A 308 -18.26 15.94 1.17
C ASN A 308 -16.93 16.70 1.28
N ALA A 309 -15.87 16.23 0.62
CA ALA A 309 -14.62 16.97 0.54
C ALA A 309 -14.81 18.32 -0.15
N ALA A 310 -14.06 19.33 0.27
CA ALA A 310 -13.95 20.59 -0.46
C ALA A 310 -13.18 20.36 -1.76
N VAL A 311 -13.88 20.51 -2.89
CA VAL A 311 -13.35 20.24 -4.23
C VAL A 311 -13.02 21.55 -4.94
N ILE A 312 -11.94 21.51 -5.72
CA ILE A 312 -11.55 22.53 -6.69
C ILE A 312 -11.91 22.00 -8.08
N ASP A 313 -12.91 22.62 -8.70
CA ASP A 313 -13.50 22.25 -9.99
C ASP A 313 -13.36 23.35 -11.07
N SER A 314 -12.58 24.40 -10.79
CA SER A 314 -12.30 25.50 -11.70
C SER A 314 -10.81 25.83 -11.76
N TYR A 315 -10.37 26.42 -12.89
CA TYR A 315 -9.01 26.90 -13.04
C TYR A 315 -8.68 27.98 -12.02
N GLU A 316 -9.62 28.90 -11.78
CA GLU A 316 -9.45 30.01 -10.84
C GLU A 316 -9.19 29.48 -9.42
N GLY A 317 -9.97 28.50 -8.96
CA GLY A 317 -9.72 27.87 -7.66
C GLY A 317 -8.37 27.14 -7.58
N PHE A 318 -7.94 26.51 -8.68
CA PHE A 318 -6.62 25.89 -8.77
C PHE A 318 -5.50 26.93 -8.68
N ALA A 319 -5.58 27.99 -9.48
CA ALA A 319 -4.57 29.04 -9.55
C ALA A 319 -4.45 29.79 -8.21
N ASP A 320 -5.57 30.09 -7.57
CA ASP A 320 -5.62 30.72 -6.24
C ASP A 320 -4.93 29.86 -5.20
N MET A 321 -5.24 28.55 -5.16
CA MET A 321 -4.60 27.64 -4.23
C MET A 321 -3.11 27.43 -4.54
N ALA A 322 -2.73 27.38 -5.82
CA ALA A 322 -1.32 27.21 -6.21
C ALA A 322 -0.49 28.41 -5.74
N ALA A 323 -1.03 29.63 -5.85
CA ALA A 323 -0.38 30.85 -5.38
C ALA A 323 -0.38 30.96 -3.84
N GLN A 324 -1.53 30.77 -3.20
CA GLN A 324 -1.72 31.13 -1.78
C GLN A 324 -1.53 29.96 -0.82
N GLY A 325 -1.77 28.73 -1.28
CA GLY A 325 -1.86 27.54 -0.44
C GLY A 325 -3.26 27.24 0.06
N ALA A 326 -3.47 26.01 0.50
CA ALA A 326 -4.71 25.63 1.17
C ALA A 326 -4.70 26.14 2.62
N ALA A 327 -5.77 26.83 3.01
CA ALA A 327 -5.97 27.29 4.37
C ALA A 327 -6.32 26.12 5.32
N ASP A 328 -7.31 25.32 4.92
CA ASP A 328 -7.82 24.20 5.70
C ASP A 328 -7.66 22.88 4.95
N PHE A 329 -7.66 21.77 5.69
CA PHE A 329 -7.67 20.44 5.10
C PHE A 329 -9.03 20.17 4.43
N PRO A 330 -9.09 19.63 3.21
CA PRO A 330 -10.33 19.55 2.43
C PRO A 330 -11.35 18.53 2.94
N ILE A 331 -10.97 17.67 3.90
CA ILE A 331 -11.82 16.64 4.50
C ILE A 331 -11.94 16.92 6.00
N ALA A 332 -13.15 16.77 6.53
CA ALA A 332 -13.40 16.88 7.97
C ALA A 332 -12.52 15.91 8.77
N LYS A 333 -11.94 16.40 9.87
CA LYS A 333 -11.05 15.64 10.75
C LYS A 333 -11.66 14.31 11.19
N GLU A 334 -12.94 14.32 11.56
CA GLU A 334 -13.67 13.15 12.06
C GLU A 334 -13.87 12.07 10.99
N VAL A 335 -13.84 12.44 9.71
CA VAL A 335 -13.88 11.49 8.59
C VAL A 335 -12.54 10.80 8.44
N ILE A 336 -11.45 11.56 8.32
CA ILE A 336 -10.11 10.96 8.18
C ILE A 336 -9.74 10.15 9.40
N GLU A 337 -9.89 10.70 10.60
CA GLU A 337 -9.49 10.01 11.83
C GLU A 337 -10.41 8.84 12.18
N GLY A 338 -11.64 8.82 11.64
CA GLY A 338 -12.52 7.67 11.70
C GLY A 338 -11.99 6.45 10.93
N TYR A 339 -11.33 6.68 9.79
CA TYR A 339 -10.72 5.65 8.95
C TYR A 339 -9.24 5.38 9.29
N PHE A 340 -8.53 6.39 9.79
CA PHE A 340 -7.12 6.33 10.17
C PHE A 340 -6.94 6.85 11.60
N ASP A 341 -6.86 5.94 12.56
CA ASP A 341 -6.66 6.29 13.96
C ASP A 341 -5.32 7.02 14.16
N LYS A 342 -5.42 8.30 14.52
CA LYS A 342 -4.31 9.21 14.83
C LYS A 342 -4.09 9.35 16.35
N SER A 343 -4.05 8.24 17.06
CA SER A 343 -3.71 8.22 18.50
C SER A 343 -2.30 8.76 18.78
N ASP A 344 -2.09 9.26 20.00
CA ASP A 344 -0.77 9.68 20.48
C ASP A 344 0.25 8.55 20.50
N ARG A 345 -0.19 7.30 20.66
CA ARG A 345 0.68 6.11 20.57
C ARG A 345 0.84 5.67 19.11
N PRO A 346 2.07 5.59 18.57
CA PRO A 346 2.33 5.08 17.22
C PRO A 346 1.65 3.74 16.91
N ALA A 347 1.19 3.56 15.68
CA ALA A 347 0.50 2.37 15.24
C ALA A 347 1.39 1.11 15.29
N TYR A 348 2.69 1.22 15.01
CA TYR A 348 3.64 0.11 15.05
C TYR A 348 3.80 -0.46 16.47
N LEU A 349 3.71 0.40 17.50
CA LEU A 349 3.74 -0.04 18.90
C LEU A 349 2.45 -0.77 19.26
N ARG A 350 1.28 -0.23 18.87
CA ARG A 350 -0.02 -0.87 19.10
C ARG A 350 -0.13 -2.21 18.36
N MET A 351 0.37 -2.28 17.13
CA MET A 351 0.46 -3.52 16.37
C MET A 351 1.41 -4.52 17.03
N ALA A 352 2.59 -4.09 17.50
CA ALA A 352 3.51 -4.96 18.22
C ALA A 352 2.91 -5.46 19.55
N ASP A 353 2.13 -4.63 20.26
CA ASP A 353 1.39 -5.04 21.47
C ASP A 353 0.35 -6.12 21.14
N LEU A 354 -0.42 -5.94 20.06
CA LEU A 354 -1.37 -6.94 19.57
C LEU A 354 -0.65 -8.25 19.21
N LEU A 355 0.44 -8.18 18.47
CA LEU A 355 1.21 -9.37 18.06
C LEU A 355 1.79 -10.12 19.27
N GLU A 356 2.32 -9.39 20.25
CA GLU A 356 2.80 -9.94 21.52
C GLU A 356 1.66 -10.61 22.31
N GLN A 357 0.48 -9.99 22.36
CA GLN A 357 -0.71 -10.57 22.98
C GLN A 357 -1.09 -11.88 22.30
N VAL A 358 -1.20 -11.88 20.96
CA VAL A 358 -1.54 -13.07 20.16
C VAL A 358 -0.51 -14.19 20.35
N TYR A 359 0.76 -13.85 20.50
CA TYR A 359 1.80 -14.84 20.79
C TYR A 359 1.60 -15.49 22.17
N ARG A 360 1.33 -14.70 23.22
CA ARG A 360 1.27 -15.19 24.61
C ARG A 360 -0.04 -15.88 24.96
N GLU A 361 -1.15 -15.42 24.41
CA GLU A 361 -2.49 -15.90 24.76
C GLU A 361 -2.90 -17.13 23.94
N PRO A 362 -3.91 -17.90 24.40
CA PRO A 362 -4.59 -18.88 23.56
C PRO A 362 -5.17 -18.22 22.29
N PRO A 363 -5.31 -18.96 21.17
CA PRO A 363 -5.96 -18.44 19.97
C PRO A 363 -7.36 -17.88 20.25
N ARG A 364 -7.65 -16.68 19.71
CA ARG A 364 -8.98 -16.05 19.85
C ARG A 364 -10.10 -16.85 19.17
N ASP A 365 -9.72 -17.63 18.15
CA ASP A 365 -10.63 -18.47 17.38
C ASP A 365 -9.87 -19.64 16.71
N GLN A 366 -10.56 -20.41 15.87
CA GLN A 366 -10.05 -21.59 15.18
C GLN A 366 -10.22 -21.46 13.66
N PRO A 367 -9.33 -20.74 12.94
CA PRO A 367 -9.39 -20.58 11.48
C PRO A 367 -9.34 -21.89 10.69
N PHE A 368 -8.89 -22.99 11.30
CA PHE A 368 -8.81 -24.33 10.70
C PHE A 368 -9.93 -25.28 11.12
N SER A 369 -10.96 -24.77 11.80
CA SER A 369 -12.16 -25.54 12.14
C SER A 369 -13.03 -25.83 10.90
N LEU A 370 -13.92 -26.84 10.99
CA LEU A 370 -14.91 -27.10 9.94
C LEU A 370 -15.76 -25.85 9.64
N PRO A 371 -16.20 -25.65 8.38
CA PRO A 371 -16.11 -26.57 7.24
C PRO A 371 -14.81 -26.49 6.42
N PHE A 372 -13.86 -25.59 6.75
CA PHE A 372 -12.63 -25.42 5.98
C PHE A 372 -11.79 -26.70 5.97
N GLN A 373 -11.39 -27.14 4.77
CA GLN A 373 -10.54 -28.31 4.54
C GLN A 373 -9.21 -27.87 3.90
N PRO A 374 -8.15 -27.70 4.69
CA PRO A 374 -6.87 -27.25 4.16
C PRO A 374 -6.22 -28.34 3.28
N HIS A 375 -5.58 -27.92 2.19
CA HIS A 375 -4.93 -28.85 1.26
C HIS A 375 -3.59 -28.29 0.79
N PHE A 376 -2.58 -29.16 0.67
CA PHE A 376 -1.26 -28.69 0.27
C PHE A 376 -1.17 -28.65 -1.25
N ASN A 377 -0.87 -27.49 -1.81
CA ASN A 377 -0.79 -27.32 -3.26
C ASN A 377 0.59 -27.73 -3.78
N TRP A 378 0.75 -29.03 -4.10
CA TRP A 378 1.98 -29.59 -4.68
C TRP A 378 2.36 -28.95 -6.01
N LEU A 379 1.37 -28.63 -6.85
CA LEU A 379 1.62 -27.97 -8.13
C LEU A 379 2.27 -26.60 -7.92
N LYS A 380 1.71 -25.78 -7.02
CA LYS A 380 2.28 -24.48 -6.64
C LYS A 380 3.67 -24.64 -6.05
N TYR A 381 3.90 -25.64 -5.20
CA TYR A 381 5.21 -25.92 -4.63
C TYR A 381 6.30 -26.13 -5.71
N PHE A 382 6.08 -27.06 -6.64
CA PHE A 382 7.05 -27.36 -7.70
C PHE A 382 7.16 -26.22 -8.72
N ALA A 383 6.05 -25.54 -9.04
CA ALA A 383 6.06 -24.37 -9.90
C ALA A 383 6.94 -23.26 -9.31
N LEU A 384 6.76 -22.92 -8.03
CA LEU A 384 7.57 -21.90 -7.36
C LEU A 384 9.05 -22.30 -7.33
N LEU A 385 9.38 -23.57 -7.05
CA LEU A 385 10.76 -24.05 -7.10
C LEU A 385 11.38 -23.81 -8.49
N GLY A 386 10.67 -24.19 -9.56
CA GLY A 386 11.13 -23.99 -10.93
C GLY A 386 11.31 -22.51 -11.29
N ILE A 387 10.34 -21.65 -10.93
CA ILE A 387 10.41 -20.21 -11.20
C ILE A 387 11.57 -19.55 -10.46
N HIS A 388 11.85 -19.92 -9.21
CA HIS A 388 12.98 -19.35 -8.47
C HIS A 388 14.32 -19.78 -9.05
N VAL A 389 14.44 -21.02 -9.55
CA VAL A 389 15.62 -21.46 -10.32
C VAL A 389 15.77 -20.63 -11.59
N MET A 390 14.68 -20.41 -12.34
CA MET A 390 14.71 -19.55 -13.54
C MET A 390 15.11 -18.11 -13.22
N PHE A 391 14.56 -17.53 -12.15
CA PHE A 391 14.89 -16.17 -11.69
C PHE A 391 16.37 -16.05 -11.29
N ALA A 392 16.88 -17.00 -10.51
CA ALA A 392 18.30 -17.05 -10.13
C ALA A 392 19.23 -17.17 -11.35
N LEU A 393 18.81 -17.89 -12.39
CA LEU A 393 19.54 -18.04 -13.65
C LEU A 393 19.28 -16.91 -14.67
N LYS A 394 18.48 -15.89 -14.32
CA LYS A 394 18.03 -14.80 -15.22
C LYS A 394 17.40 -15.33 -16.52
N LEU A 395 16.70 -16.45 -16.44
CA LEU A 395 16.07 -17.14 -17.55
C LEU A 395 14.60 -16.74 -17.67
N HIS A 396 14.32 -15.72 -18.48
CA HIS A 396 12.95 -15.20 -18.61
C HIS A 396 12.00 -16.18 -19.31
N PRO A 397 10.79 -16.49 -18.77
CA PRO A 397 9.85 -17.45 -19.35
C PRO A 397 9.45 -17.18 -20.81
N LYS A 398 9.44 -15.89 -21.22
CA LYS A 398 9.21 -15.45 -22.61
C LYS A 398 10.10 -16.17 -23.64
N ARG A 399 11.29 -16.66 -23.26
CA ARG A 399 12.17 -17.44 -24.16
C ARG A 399 11.53 -18.75 -24.64
N PHE A 400 10.56 -19.28 -23.90
CA PHE A 400 9.85 -20.52 -24.24
C PHE A 400 8.53 -20.28 -24.97
N ALA A 401 8.14 -19.03 -25.25
CA ALA A 401 6.83 -18.71 -25.82
C ALA A 401 6.56 -19.39 -27.17
N ARG A 402 7.60 -19.64 -27.97
CA ARG A 402 7.48 -20.35 -29.27
C ARG A 402 7.30 -21.87 -29.14
N ILE A 403 7.80 -22.47 -28.05
CA ILE A 403 7.86 -23.93 -27.87
C ILE A 403 6.73 -24.39 -26.94
N ALA A 404 6.43 -23.61 -25.90
CA ALA A 404 5.42 -23.91 -24.90
C ALA A 404 4.70 -22.62 -24.46
N PRO A 405 3.80 -22.06 -25.29
CA PRO A 405 3.17 -20.76 -25.03
C PRO A 405 2.39 -20.73 -23.71
N ARG A 406 1.57 -21.74 -23.43
CA ARG A 406 0.81 -21.85 -22.17
C ARG A 406 1.70 -21.88 -20.92
N PHE A 407 2.85 -22.56 -21.00
CA PHE A 407 3.82 -22.56 -19.92
C PHE A 407 4.47 -21.18 -19.77
N ALA A 408 4.89 -20.57 -20.88
CA ALA A 408 5.51 -19.25 -20.88
C ALA A 408 4.60 -18.17 -20.28
N ASP A 409 3.29 -18.22 -20.55
CA ASP A 409 2.31 -17.29 -19.99
C ASP A 409 2.13 -17.50 -18.48
N PHE A 410 1.89 -18.75 -18.06
CA PHE A 410 1.73 -19.09 -16.64
C PHE A 410 2.99 -18.75 -15.83
N ALA A 411 4.16 -19.22 -16.30
CA ALA A 411 5.45 -18.95 -15.67
C ALA A 411 5.79 -17.46 -15.70
N GLY A 412 5.45 -16.76 -16.79
CA GLY A 412 5.66 -15.32 -16.96
C GLY A 412 4.92 -14.49 -15.92
N ARG A 413 3.67 -14.84 -15.60
CA ARG A 413 2.90 -14.17 -14.54
C ARG A 413 3.58 -14.30 -13.18
N ILE A 414 3.92 -15.53 -12.76
CA ILE A 414 4.56 -15.79 -11.46
C ILE A 414 5.96 -15.15 -11.40
N TYR A 415 6.76 -15.29 -12.46
CA TYR A 415 8.07 -14.66 -12.56
C TYR A 415 7.98 -13.15 -12.40
N GLY A 416 7.01 -12.49 -13.06
CA GLY A 416 6.78 -11.05 -12.91
C GLY A 416 6.42 -10.64 -11.48
N TYR A 417 5.65 -11.45 -10.76
CA TYR A 417 5.39 -11.20 -9.33
C TYR A 417 6.65 -11.36 -8.48
N VAL A 418 7.44 -12.41 -8.69
CA VAL A 418 8.72 -12.63 -7.98
C VAL A 418 9.69 -11.48 -8.25
N GLU A 419 9.79 -11.03 -9.49
CA GLU A 419 10.65 -9.91 -9.89
C GLU A 419 10.22 -8.59 -9.23
N LYS A 420 8.92 -8.26 -9.24
CA LYS A 420 8.39 -7.05 -8.58
C LYS A 420 8.52 -7.08 -7.05
N ALA A 421 8.57 -8.26 -6.45
CA ALA A 421 8.68 -8.45 -5.01
C ALA A 421 10.11 -8.75 -4.53
N ALA A 422 11.06 -8.82 -5.45
CA ALA A 422 12.46 -9.04 -5.14
C ALA A 422 13.07 -7.77 -4.51
N ILE A 423 13.81 -7.96 -3.43
CA ILE A 423 14.64 -6.94 -2.80
C ILE A 423 16.01 -7.54 -2.55
N SER A 424 17.07 -6.81 -2.88
CA SER A 424 18.42 -7.30 -2.62
C SER A 424 18.73 -7.28 -1.12
N PRO A 425 19.60 -8.20 -0.62
CA PRO A 425 20.01 -8.17 0.78
C PRO A 425 20.64 -6.84 1.21
N ALA A 426 21.31 -6.14 0.29
CA ALA A 426 21.92 -4.83 0.55
C ALA A 426 20.86 -3.73 0.73
N GLU A 427 19.82 -3.70 -0.12
CA GLU A 427 18.70 -2.76 0.01
C GLU A 427 17.91 -3.02 1.30
N ALA A 428 17.60 -4.29 1.60
CA ALA A 428 16.90 -4.66 2.82
C ALA A 428 17.69 -4.24 4.08
N ALA A 429 19.01 -4.49 4.10
CA ALA A 429 19.88 -4.07 5.20
C ALA A 429 19.96 -2.54 5.31
N ALA A 430 20.03 -1.81 4.20
CA ALA A 430 20.04 -0.35 4.21
C ALA A 430 18.73 0.24 4.77
N MET A 431 17.57 -0.33 4.40
CA MET A 431 16.28 0.06 4.94
C MET A 431 16.18 -0.24 6.44
N GLU A 432 16.63 -1.42 6.87
CA GLU A 432 16.63 -1.82 8.28
C GLU A 432 17.52 -0.89 9.13
N GLU A 433 18.74 -0.60 8.66
CA GLU A 433 19.65 0.32 9.35
C GLU A 433 19.14 1.76 9.36
N LYS A 434 18.38 2.18 8.33
CA LYS A 434 17.68 3.46 8.34
C LYS A 434 16.62 3.49 9.44
N ILE A 435 15.74 2.49 9.48
CA ILE A 435 14.62 2.39 10.43
C ILE A 435 15.12 2.34 11.89
N LYS A 436 16.15 1.53 12.18
CA LYS A 436 16.71 1.38 13.54
C LYS A 436 17.15 2.70 14.18
N ARG A 437 17.53 3.70 13.38
CA ARG A 437 17.94 5.03 13.87
C ARG A 437 16.79 5.80 14.54
N PHE A 438 15.55 5.46 14.19
CA PHE A 438 14.34 6.11 14.68
C PHE A 438 13.64 5.29 15.77
N LEU A 439 14.13 4.09 16.07
CA LEU A 439 13.61 3.31 17.19
C LEU A 439 14.20 3.79 18.52
N PRO A 440 13.43 3.76 19.62
CA PRO A 440 13.96 4.06 20.94
C PRO A 440 15.17 3.18 21.24
N LYS A 441 16.25 3.79 21.74
CA LYS A 441 17.42 3.02 22.20
C LYS A 441 16.96 2.03 23.25
N LYS A 442 17.44 0.78 23.16
CA LYS A 442 17.20 -0.23 24.18
C LYS A 442 17.69 0.34 25.51
N HIS A 443 16.80 0.55 26.48
CA HIS A 443 17.22 0.76 27.85
C HIS A 443 18.01 -0.48 28.25
N ILE A 444 19.34 -0.35 28.27
CA ILE A 444 20.18 -1.31 28.97
C ILE A 444 19.92 -0.98 30.42
N ASP A 445 19.03 -1.75 31.05
CA ASP A 445 19.02 -1.83 32.50
C ASP A 445 20.39 -2.36 32.91
N THR A 446 21.30 -1.45 33.21
CA THR A 446 22.44 -1.72 34.08
C THR A 446 21.87 -2.01 35.45
N GLN A 447 21.41 -3.24 35.66
CA GLN A 447 21.25 -3.78 36.99
C GLN A 447 22.65 -4.11 37.50
N ASN A 448 23.09 -3.31 38.48
CA ASN A 448 24.11 -3.68 39.46
C ASN A 448 23.60 -4.80 40.36
#